data_AF-A0A5B7ABD5-F1
#
_entry.id   AF-A0A5B7ABD5-F1
#
_cell.length_a   1.000
_cell.length_b   1.000
_cell.length_c   1.000
_cell.angle_alpha   90.00
_cell.angle_beta   90.00
_cell.angle_gamma   90.00
#
_symmetry.space_group_name_H-M   'P 1'
#
loop_
_entity.id
_entity.type
_entity.pdbx_description
1 polymer ?
#
loop_
_entity_poly.entity_id
_entity_poly.type
_entity_poly.pdbx_seq_one_letter_code
_entity_poly.pdbx_strand_id
1 'polypeptide(L)'
;RKKQGSGTEGESSGTGGQGEISADEAAEQAALMRSQIHLFWGNMLFERSQVECKLRLTGWKNNLDASVERFKLAGASEADISMVLKNHCSKGDAVEGDEKKVENLSTDMTNKADNKDEFNQVAGE
;
A
#
# COMPACT_ATOMS: atom_id res chain seq x y z
N ARG A 1 -19.34 38.35 -61.10
CA ARG A 1 -18.14 39.22 -60.95
C ARG A 1 -17.79 39.29 -59.46
N LYS A 2 -16.48 39.27 -59.18
CA LYS A 2 -15.77 39.07 -57.90
C LYS A 2 -15.49 40.39 -57.16
N LYS A 3 -15.53 40.37 -55.81
CA LYS A 3 -14.53 40.86 -54.79
C LYS A 3 -15.26 41.11 -53.46
N GLN A 4 -14.96 40.44 -52.34
CA GLN A 4 -13.74 40.31 -51.52
C GLN A 4 -13.54 41.45 -50.50
N GLY A 5 -13.42 41.05 -49.23
CA GLY A 5 -13.05 41.83 -48.04
C GLY A 5 -13.96 41.42 -46.87
N SER A 6 -13.52 41.11 -45.65
CA SER A 6 -12.24 41.21 -44.98
C SER A 6 -12.41 40.57 -43.58
N GLY A 7 -11.37 39.94 -43.02
CA GLY A 7 -11.24 39.79 -41.57
C GLY A 7 -11.39 38.40 -40.97
N THR A 8 -10.36 37.57 -41.13
CA THR A 8 -9.65 36.89 -40.01
C THR A 8 -9.48 37.94 -38.88
N GLU A 9 -9.59 37.70 -37.58
CA GLU A 9 -8.81 36.79 -36.74
C GLU A 9 -9.59 36.56 -35.44
N GLY A 10 -9.89 35.31 -35.12
CA GLY A 10 -10.34 34.91 -33.79
C GLY A 10 -9.13 34.90 -32.87
N GLU A 11 -8.77 36.07 -32.33
CA GLU A 11 -7.80 36.18 -31.25
C GLU A 11 -8.41 35.58 -29.98
N SER A 12 -8.27 34.26 -29.83
CA SER A 12 -8.39 33.59 -28.54
C SER A 12 -7.15 33.94 -27.72
N SER A 13 -7.17 35.12 -27.13
CA SER A 13 -6.29 35.49 -26.02
C SER A 13 -6.60 34.57 -24.85
N GLY A 14 -5.75 33.55 -24.66
CA GLY A 14 -5.94 32.52 -23.66
C GLY A 14 -4.63 31.82 -23.34
N THR A 15 -3.92 32.37 -22.36
CA THR A 15 -3.08 31.65 -21.40
C THR A 15 -1.78 31.04 -21.96
N GLY A 16 -0.66 31.51 -21.42
CA GLY A 16 0.68 31.17 -21.89
C GLY A 16 0.96 29.67 -21.95
N GLY A 17 1.55 29.25 -23.07
CA GLY A 17 2.60 28.22 -23.11
C GLY A 17 2.29 26.87 -22.48
N GLN A 18 1.04 26.46 -22.41
CA GLN A 18 0.71 25.06 -22.17
C GLN A 18 0.57 24.40 -23.53
N GLY A 19 1.70 23.96 -24.09
CA GLY A 19 1.68 23.04 -25.22
C GLY A 19 0.79 21.86 -24.83
N GLU A 20 -0.23 21.58 -25.64
CA GLU A 20 -1.11 20.44 -25.43
C GLU A 20 -0.24 19.18 -25.43
N ILE A 21 -0.14 18.52 -24.28
CA ILE A 21 0.56 17.24 -24.15
C ILE A 21 -0.15 16.27 -25.09
N SER A 22 0.59 15.68 -26.04
CA SER A 22 0.02 14.68 -26.94
C SER A 22 -0.53 13.51 -26.14
N ALA A 23 -1.57 12.84 -26.65
CA ALA A 23 -2.13 11.67 -25.98
C ALA A 23 -1.07 10.58 -25.72
N ASP A 24 -0.09 10.45 -26.61
CA ASP A 24 1.04 9.53 -26.49
C ASP A 24 1.96 9.91 -25.33
N GLU A 25 2.38 11.18 -25.27
CA GLU A 25 3.21 11.71 -24.19
C GLU A 25 2.50 11.62 -22.83
N ALA A 26 1.19 11.89 -22.78
CA ALA A 26 0.39 11.72 -21.56
C ALA A 26 0.33 10.24 -21.12
N ALA A 27 0.25 9.31 -22.06
CA ALA A 27 0.26 7.88 -21.78
C ALA A 27 1.61 7.41 -21.24
N GLU A 28 2.72 7.92 -21.79
CA GLU A 28 4.08 7.67 -21.31
C GLU A 28 4.28 8.21 -19.89
N GLN A 29 3.88 9.46 -19.63
CA GLN A 29 3.95 10.05 -18.29
C GLN A 29 3.13 9.21 -17.28
N ALA A 30 1.93 8.78 -17.67
CA ALA A 30 1.13 7.91 -16.82
C ALA A 30 1.81 6.54 -16.59
N ALA A 31 2.50 5.98 -17.58
CA ALA A 31 3.27 4.74 -17.43
C ALA A 31 4.44 4.89 -16.46
N LEU A 32 5.19 6.00 -16.56
CA LEU A 32 6.28 6.33 -15.64
C LEU A 32 5.78 6.47 -14.20
N MET A 33 4.70 7.23 -14.00
CA MET A 33 4.09 7.40 -12.67
C MET A 33 3.60 6.06 -12.09
N ARG A 34 2.97 5.22 -12.91
CA ARG A 34 2.54 3.87 -12.48
C ARG A 34 3.73 3.01 -12.05
N SER A 35 4.79 2.99 -12.87
CA SER A 35 6.02 2.26 -12.54
C SER A 35 6.62 2.75 -11.21
N GLN A 36 6.70 4.07 -11.01
CA GLN A 36 7.26 4.66 -9.80
C GLN A 36 6.43 4.33 -8.55
N ILE A 37 5.10 4.37 -8.64
CA ILE A 37 4.21 3.96 -7.54
C ILE A 37 4.44 2.49 -7.19
N HIS A 38 4.55 1.63 -8.19
CA HIS A 38 4.84 0.22 -7.98
C HIS A 38 6.20 -0.01 -7.32
N LEU A 39 7.24 0.74 -7.71
CA LEU A 39 8.55 0.66 -7.07
C LEU A 39 8.49 1.06 -5.60
N PHE A 40 7.81 2.17 -5.27
CA PHE A 40 7.63 2.61 -3.88
C PHE A 40 6.86 1.59 -3.04
N TRP A 41 5.75 1.05 -3.56
CA TRP A 41 4.99 0.01 -2.85
C TRP A 41 5.79 -1.29 -2.70
N GLY A 42 6.51 -1.70 -3.73
CA GLY A 42 7.39 -2.87 -3.69
C GLY A 42 8.44 -2.72 -2.59
N ASN A 43 9.12 -1.57 -2.53
CA ASN A 43 10.11 -1.27 -1.50
C ASN A 43 9.50 -1.26 -0.09
N MET A 44 8.36 -0.60 0.10
CA MET A 44 7.69 -0.55 1.40
C MET A 44 7.32 -1.96 1.91
N LEU A 45 6.80 -2.82 1.03
CA LEU A 45 6.48 -4.21 1.35
C LEU A 45 7.74 -5.05 1.62
N PHE A 46 8.82 -4.81 0.86
CA PHE A 46 10.10 -5.49 1.04
C PHE A 46 10.69 -5.17 2.42
N GLU A 47 10.77 -3.89 2.79
CA GLU A 47 11.28 -3.44 4.09
C GLU A 47 10.44 -3.99 5.24
N ARG A 48 9.11 -3.93 5.13
CA ARG A 48 8.21 -4.54 6.11
C ARG A 48 8.47 -6.04 6.26
N SER A 49 8.62 -6.75 5.15
CA SER A 49 8.91 -8.17 5.14
C SER A 49 10.27 -8.49 5.80
N GLN A 50 11.30 -7.68 5.56
CA GLN A 50 12.60 -7.86 6.24
C GLN A 50 12.49 -7.68 7.75
N VAL A 51 11.75 -6.65 8.21
CA VAL A 51 11.50 -6.42 9.65
C VAL A 51 10.73 -7.59 10.26
N GLU A 52 9.65 -8.03 9.62
CA GLU A 52 8.85 -9.16 10.09
C GLU A 52 9.64 -10.48 10.08
N CYS A 53 10.55 -10.69 9.11
CA CYS A 53 11.44 -11.86 9.10
C CYS A 53 12.39 -11.84 10.30
N LYS A 54 13.03 -10.70 10.59
CA LYS A 54 13.94 -10.53 11.73
C LYS A 54 13.22 -10.72 13.07
N LEU A 55 11.96 -10.32 13.16
CA LEU A 55 11.11 -10.49 14.35
C LEU A 55 10.40 -11.85 14.42
N ARG A 56 10.68 -12.78 13.48
CA ARG A 56 10.07 -14.12 13.40
C ARG A 56 8.53 -14.11 13.37
N LEU A 57 7.92 -13.09 12.77
CA LEU A 57 6.46 -12.97 12.63
C LEU A 57 5.94 -13.80 11.43
N THR A 58 4.79 -14.45 11.56
CA THR A 58 4.29 -15.41 10.55
C THR A 58 3.72 -14.80 9.26
N GLY A 59 3.85 -13.49 9.04
CA GLY A 59 3.31 -12.77 7.86
C GLY A 59 4.34 -12.34 6.82
N TRP A 60 5.64 -12.47 7.12
CA TRP A 60 6.69 -11.85 6.30
C TRP A 60 6.70 -12.33 4.85
N LYS A 61 6.41 -13.61 4.60
CA LYS A 61 6.41 -14.20 3.25
C LYS A 61 5.36 -13.57 2.34
N ASN A 62 4.17 -13.33 2.86
CA ASN A 62 3.09 -12.69 2.08
C ASN A 62 3.49 -11.26 1.67
N ASN A 63 4.16 -10.52 2.56
CA ASN A 63 4.70 -9.20 2.24
C ASN A 63 5.84 -9.28 1.21
N LEU A 64 6.68 -10.34 1.25
CA LEU A 64 7.74 -10.56 0.28
C LEU A 64 7.18 -10.87 -1.11
N ASP A 65 6.20 -11.76 -1.21
CA ASP A 65 5.57 -12.14 -2.47
C ASP A 65 4.87 -10.93 -3.10
N ALA A 66 4.12 -10.17 -2.29
CA ALA A 66 3.48 -8.94 -2.75
C ALA A 66 4.51 -7.89 -3.21
N SER A 67 5.66 -7.78 -2.54
CA SER A 67 6.76 -6.90 -2.97
C SER A 67 7.30 -7.29 -4.34
N VAL A 68 7.55 -8.58 -4.56
CA VAL A 68 8.01 -9.13 -5.85
C VAL A 68 7.02 -8.83 -6.97
N GLU A 69 5.72 -8.99 -6.73
CA GLU A 69 4.69 -8.64 -7.71
C GLU A 69 4.73 -7.15 -8.07
N ARG A 70 4.94 -6.26 -7.09
CA ARG A 70 5.07 -4.82 -7.36
C ARG A 70 6.32 -4.49 -8.15
N PHE A 71 7.47 -5.13 -7.90
CA PHE A 71 8.67 -4.90 -8.70
C PHE A 71 8.49 -5.33 -10.15
N LYS A 72 7.80 -6.46 -10.39
CA LYS A 72 7.46 -6.89 -11.77
C LYS A 72 6.57 -5.87 -12.47
N LEU A 73 5.55 -5.34 -11.78
CA LEU A 73 4.67 -4.29 -12.33
C LEU A 73 5.40 -2.95 -12.56
N ALA A 74 6.48 -2.68 -11.80
CA ALA A 74 7.34 -1.53 -12.02
C ALA A 74 8.27 -1.70 -13.24
N GLY A 75 8.37 -2.91 -13.81
CA GLY A 75 9.27 -3.22 -14.93
C GLY A 75 10.69 -3.60 -14.48
N ALA A 76 10.89 -3.98 -13.21
CA ALA A 76 12.18 -4.45 -12.74
C ALA A 76 12.56 -5.80 -13.37
N SER A 77 13.84 -5.99 -13.67
CA SER A 77 14.32 -7.25 -14.24
C SER A 77 14.29 -8.36 -13.20
N GLU A 78 14.11 -9.61 -13.64
CA GLU A 78 14.15 -10.78 -12.75
C GLU A 78 15.52 -10.91 -12.05
N ALA A 79 16.61 -10.49 -12.72
CA ALA A 79 17.95 -10.49 -12.16
C ALA A 79 18.07 -9.52 -10.99
N ASP A 80 17.55 -8.30 -11.12
CA ASP A 80 17.57 -7.29 -10.06
C ASP A 80 16.72 -7.73 -8.87
N ILE A 81 15.52 -8.28 -9.14
CA ILE A 81 14.64 -8.85 -8.12
C ILE A 81 15.35 -10.00 -7.39
N SER A 82 16.00 -10.91 -8.11
CA SER A 82 16.75 -12.02 -7.51
C SER A 82 17.89 -11.52 -6.62
N MET A 83 18.57 -10.45 -7.02
CA MET A 83 19.67 -9.87 -6.25
C MET A 83 19.20 -9.32 -4.90
N VAL A 84 18.06 -8.61 -4.85
CA VAL A 84 17.52 -8.11 -3.57
C VAL A 84 16.98 -9.23 -2.69
N LEU A 85 16.36 -10.26 -3.27
CA LEU A 85 15.84 -11.41 -2.52
C LEU A 85 16.93 -12.19 -1.76
N LYS A 86 18.15 -12.29 -2.31
CA LYS A 86 19.28 -12.99 -1.67
C LYS A 86 19.64 -12.43 -0.30
N ASN A 87 19.33 -11.16 -0.04
CA ASN A 87 19.67 -10.47 1.20
C ASN A 87 18.50 -10.38 2.20
N HIS A 88 17.31 -10.90 1.85
CA HIS A 88 16.07 -10.63 2.57
C HIS A 88 16.09 -10.96 4.09
N CYS A 89 16.56 -12.15 4.48
CA CYS A 89 16.77 -12.51 5.90
C CYS A 89 18.25 -12.70 6.26
N SER A 90 19.17 -12.32 5.37
CA SER A 90 20.59 -12.66 5.51
C SER A 90 21.25 -11.89 6.66
N LYS A 91 21.83 -12.67 7.60
CA LYS A 91 22.62 -12.26 8.78
C LYS A 91 21.87 -11.71 10.00
N GLY A 92 20.61 -12.10 10.22
CA GLY A 92 19.90 -11.90 11.50
C GLY A 92 20.03 -13.05 12.51
N ASP A 93 20.50 -14.22 12.08
CA ASP A 93 20.45 -15.48 12.86
C ASP A 93 21.55 -15.65 13.91
N ALA A 94 22.33 -14.61 14.20
CA ALA A 94 23.43 -14.68 15.18
C ALA A 94 23.06 -14.24 16.60
N VAL A 95 21.82 -13.82 16.86
CA VAL A 95 21.33 -13.62 18.23
C VAL A 95 20.06 -14.44 18.44
N GLU A 96 20.31 -15.62 19.00
CA GLU A 96 19.37 -16.51 19.64
C GLU A 96 18.79 -15.78 20.87
N GLY A 97 17.79 -14.94 20.64
CA GLY A 97 17.00 -14.29 21.68
C GLY A 97 15.75 -15.09 21.96
N ASP A 98 15.78 -15.82 23.07
CA ASP A 98 14.68 -16.52 23.72
C ASP A 98 13.45 -15.62 23.89
N GLU A 99 12.36 -15.84 23.14
CA GLU A 99 11.10 -15.13 23.38
C GLU A 99 9.90 -16.07 23.33
N LYS A 100 9.53 -16.46 24.55
CA LYS A 100 8.31 -17.13 24.99
C LYS A 100 7.07 -16.77 24.16
N LYS A 101 6.37 -17.85 23.80
CA LYS A 101 4.94 -17.92 23.45
C LYS A 101 4.12 -16.91 24.27
N VAL A 102 3.64 -15.84 23.62
CA VAL A 102 2.57 -15.01 24.18
C VAL A 102 1.27 -15.77 23.97
N GLU A 103 0.86 -16.53 24.99
CA GLU A 103 -0.50 -17.05 25.08
C GLU A 103 -1.46 -15.89 25.36
N ASN A 104 -2.46 -15.75 24.50
CA ASN A 104 -3.54 -14.80 24.63
C ASN A 104 -4.38 -15.16 25.89
N LEU A 105 -4.28 -14.36 26.96
CA LEU A 105 -5.14 -14.51 28.13
C LEU A 105 -6.54 -13.99 27.81
N SER A 106 -7.46 -14.93 27.54
CA SER A 106 -8.89 -14.71 27.81
C SER A 106 -9.09 -14.65 29.33
N THR A 107 -9.30 -13.46 29.88
CA THR A 107 -9.81 -13.29 31.24
C THR A 107 -11.33 -13.09 31.18
N ASP A 108 -12.03 -14.21 31.30
CA ASP A 108 -13.42 -14.27 31.74
C ASP A 108 -13.46 -13.85 33.22
N MET A 109 -14.13 -12.73 33.52
CA MET A 109 -14.39 -12.27 34.89
C MET A 109 -15.84 -12.60 35.24
N THR A 110 -16.05 -13.83 35.70
CA THR A 110 -17.23 -14.20 36.49
C THR A 110 -17.04 -13.68 37.91
N ASN A 111 -17.84 -12.69 38.33
CA ASN A 111 -18.05 -12.38 39.75
C ASN A 111 -19.52 -12.62 40.08
N LYS A 112 -19.75 -13.59 40.97
CA LYS A 112 -21.05 -14.03 41.50
C LYS A 112 -21.18 -13.55 42.95
N ALA A 113 -22.44 -13.26 43.34
CA ALA A 113 -23.00 -13.12 44.69
C ALA A 113 -22.89 -11.70 45.32
N ASP A 114 -23.90 -11.11 45.98
CA ASP A 114 -25.06 -11.68 46.69
C ASP A 114 -26.21 -10.66 46.95
N ASN A 115 -27.44 -11.17 46.84
CA ASN A 115 -28.68 -10.98 47.63
C ASN A 115 -29.45 -9.64 47.88
N LYS A 116 -30.79 -9.78 47.68
CA LYS A 116 -31.99 -9.15 48.31
C LYS A 116 -32.29 -7.67 47.98
N ASP A 117 -33.51 -7.22 47.67
CA ASP A 117 -34.84 -7.58 48.20
C ASP A 117 -35.99 -7.28 47.20
N GLU A 118 -37.17 -7.85 47.50
CA GLU A 118 -38.49 -7.71 46.87
C GLU A 118 -38.95 -6.26 46.55
N PHE A 119 -39.77 -6.09 45.49
CA PHE A 119 -41.21 -5.70 45.57
C PHE A 119 -41.75 -5.06 44.26
N ASN A 120 -42.56 -5.86 43.55
CA ASN A 120 -43.84 -5.56 42.88
C ASN A 120 -44.06 -4.76 41.56
N GLN A 121 -45.07 -5.33 40.86
CA GLN A 121 -46.08 -4.80 39.92
C GLN A 121 -45.63 -4.41 38.50
N VAL A 122 -46.02 -5.13 37.45
CA VAL A 122 -47.35 -5.39 36.81
C VAL A 122 -47.68 -4.37 35.72
N ALA A 123 -47.94 -4.93 34.53
CA ALA A 123 -48.63 -4.41 33.34
C ALA A 123 -48.02 -3.17 32.66
N GLY A 124 -47.79 -3.12 31.34
CA GLY A 124 -48.52 -3.79 30.27
C GLY A 124 -49.69 -2.93 29.83
N GLU A 125 -49.39 -1.86 29.08
CA GLU A 125 -50.08 -1.35 27.88
C GLU A 125 -49.35 -0.10 27.34
#